data_AF-A0A965E3L7-F1
#
_entry.id   AF-A0A965E3L7-F1
#
_cell.length_a   1.000
_cell.length_b   1.000
_cell.length_c   1.000
_cell.angle_alpha   90.00
_cell.angle_beta   90.00
_cell.angle_gamma   90.00
#
_symmetry.space_group_name_H-M   'P 1'
#
loop_
_entity.id
_entity.type
_entity.pdbx_description
1 polymer ?
#
loop_
_entity_poly.entity_id
_entity_poly.type
_entity_poly.pdbx_seq_one_letter_code
_entity_poly.pdbx_strand_id
1 'polypeptide(L)'
;MGHWDLWNLSTHKRLSSGKIRGAHALALSPDNRFLAAGGNYSEFRIWDLRTKKIYWDLTLAAHGNTVIDQLDFTPDGRYLV
;
A
#
# COMPACT_ATOMS: atom_id res chain seq x y z
N MET A 1 3.72 10.91 10.66
CA MET A 1 3.21 10.34 9.38
C MET A 1 4.11 9.19 9.00
N GLY A 2 3.56 8.02 8.67
CA GLY A 2 4.34 6.89 8.20
C GLY A 2 4.73 7.10 6.73
N HIS A 3 5.71 6.33 6.28
CA HIS A 3 6.09 6.26 4.87
C HIS A 3 6.49 4.83 4.53
N TRP A 4 6.41 4.48 3.26
CA TRP A 4 6.96 3.24 2.73
C TRP A 4 7.97 3.61 1.65
N ASP A 5 8.99 2.76 1.50
CA ASP A 5 9.97 2.84 0.42
C ASP A 5 10.04 1.47 -0.27
N LEU A 6 10.07 1.47 -1.60
CA LEU A 6 10.33 0.28 -2.40
C LEU A 6 11.76 0.34 -2.93
N TRP A 7 12.54 -0.68 -2.64
CA TRP A 7 13.94 -0.79 -3.02
C TRP A 7 14.15 -1.93 -4.00
N ASN A 8 14.95 -1.68 -5.03
CA ASN A 8 15.52 -2.74 -5.84
C ASN A 8 16.81 -3.20 -5.18
N LEU A 9 16.83 -4.45 -4.70
CA LEU A 9 17.96 -5.00 -3.95
C LEU A 9 19.16 -5.35 -4.82
N SER A 10 18.98 -5.64 -6.11
CA SER A 10 20.12 -5.94 -6.98
C SER A 10 20.92 -4.69 -7.37
N THR A 11 20.24 -3.55 -7.45
CA THR A 11 20.85 -2.26 -7.84
C THR A 11 21.09 -1.32 -6.66
N HIS A 12 20.56 -1.65 -5.48
CA HIS A 12 20.64 -0.84 -4.25
C HIS A 12 19.99 0.54 -4.43
N LYS A 13 18.97 0.65 -5.29
CA LYS A 13 18.30 1.90 -5.61
C LYS A 13 16.87 1.91 -5.10
N ARG A 14 16.44 3.04 -4.55
CA ARG A 14 15.04 3.30 -4.23
C ARG A 14 14.26 3.51 -5.53
N LEU A 15 13.22 2.71 -5.75
CA LEU A 15 12.37 2.77 -6.94
C LEU A 15 11.21 3.75 -6.76
N SER A 16 10.57 3.70 -5.60
CA SER A 16 9.37 4.48 -5.29
C SER A 16 9.22 4.68 -3.78
N SER A 17 8.41 5.65 -3.40
CA SER A 17 8.04 5.88 -2.01
C SER A 17 6.67 6.54 -1.92
N GLY A 18 6.04 6.41 -0.75
CA GLY A 18 4.73 7.00 -0.49
C GLY A 18 4.52 7.29 0.99
N LYS A 19 3.44 8.00 1.29
CA LYS A 19 3.07 8.41 2.66
C LYS A 19 1.66 7.97 2.99
N ILE A 20 1.49 7.47 4.21
CA ILE A 20 0.20 7.11 4.83
C ILE A 20 0.33 7.26 6.35
N ARG A 21 -0.75 7.58 7.06
CA ARG A 21 -0.67 7.82 8.50
C ARG A 21 -0.58 6.49 9.25
N GLY A 22 0.58 6.24 9.87
CA GLY A 22 0.86 4.99 10.59
C GLY A 22 0.80 3.81 9.64
N ALA A 23 1.79 3.65 8.75
CA ALA A 23 1.82 2.49 7.87
C ALA A 23 2.06 1.24 8.72
N HIS A 24 1.08 0.35 8.79
CA HIS A 24 1.14 -0.90 9.56
C HIS A 24 1.16 -2.12 8.64
N ALA A 25 0.49 -2.05 7.50
CA ALA A 25 0.42 -3.11 6.51
C ALA A 25 0.84 -2.62 5.12
N LEU A 26 1.55 -3.46 4.37
CA LEU A 26 1.92 -3.25 2.98
C LEU A 26 1.70 -4.55 2.19
N ALA A 27 1.16 -4.43 0.98
CA ALA A 27 1.02 -5.55 0.05
C ALA A 27 1.41 -5.09 -1.37
N LEU A 28 2.23 -5.88 -2.06
CA LEU A 28 2.60 -5.66 -3.46
C LEU A 28 1.79 -6.59 -4.34
N SER A 29 1.19 -6.08 -5.41
CA SER A 29 0.45 -6.93 -6.33
C SER A 29 1.39 -7.90 -7.05
N PRO A 30 0.93 -9.11 -7.43
CA PRO A 30 1.77 -10.11 -8.10
C PRO A 30 2.39 -9.63 -9.43
N ASP A 31 1.74 -8.68 -10.11
CA ASP A 31 2.22 -8.06 -11.34
C ASP A 31 3.17 -6.87 -11.11
N ASN A 32 3.52 -6.56 -9.84
CA ASN A 32 4.36 -5.44 -9.40
C ASN A 32 3.85 -4.06 -9.84
N ARG A 33 2.58 -3.94 -10.22
CA ARG A 33 2.00 -2.68 -10.67
C ARG A 33 1.50 -1.84 -9.51
N PHE A 34 0.93 -2.46 -8.50
CA PHE A 34 0.27 -1.78 -7.40
C PHE A 34 0.94 -2.10 -6.08
N LEU A 35 1.04 -1.07 -5.23
CA LEU A 35 1.32 -1.25 -3.81
C LEU A 35 0.10 -0.76 -3.03
N ALA A 36 -0.42 -1.59 -2.15
CA ALA A 36 -1.43 -1.20 -1.17
C ALA A 36 -0.76 -0.96 0.18
N ALA A 37 -1.20 0.06 0.91
CA ALA A 37 -0.82 0.29 2.29
C ALA A 37 -2.07 0.56 3.13
N GLY A 38 -2.08 -0.05 4.31
CA GLY A 38 -3.06 0.20 5.34
C GLY A 38 -2.41 0.91 6.52
N GLY A 39 -3.16 1.81 7.15
CA GLY A 39 -2.67 2.51 8.31
C GLY A 39 -3.71 2.75 9.39
N ASN A 40 -3.45 3.77 10.20
CA ASN A 40 -4.32 4.16 11.31
C ASN A 40 -5.62 4.79 10.79
N TYR A 41 -6.65 4.78 11.64
CA TYR A 41 -7.94 5.41 11.35
C TYR A 41 -8.62 4.84 10.11
N SER A 42 -8.39 3.57 9.81
CA SER A 42 -8.89 2.89 8.62
C SER A 42 -8.45 3.57 7.31
N GLU A 43 -7.34 4.33 7.33
CA GLU A 43 -6.75 4.89 6.12
C GLU A 43 -6.14 3.78 5.28
N PHE A 44 -6.49 3.79 4.01
CA PHE A 44 -6.09 2.80 3.04
C PHE A 44 -5.75 3.48 1.72
N ARG A 45 -4.62 3.10 1.11
CA ARG A 45 -4.17 3.73 -0.13
C ARG A 45 -3.50 2.72 -1.06
N ILE A 46 -3.76 2.88 -2.35
CA ILE A 46 -3.11 2.12 -3.42
C ILE A 46 -2.35 3.08 -4.32
N TRP A 47 -1.09 2.75 -4.62
CA TRP A 47 -0.26 3.45 -5.58
C TRP A 47 -0.09 2.59 -6.84
N ASP A 48 -0.24 3.21 -8.02
CA ASP A 48 0.24 2.63 -9.28
C ASP A 48 1.73 2.99 -9.42
N LEU A 49 2.59 1.98 -9.27
CA LEU A 49 4.04 2.12 -9.26
C LEU A 49 4.61 2.49 -10.64
N ARG A 50 3.90 2.16 -11.72
CA ARG A 50 4.30 2.50 -13.09
C ARG A 50 4.14 4.00 -13.34
N THR A 51 3.02 4.56 -12.92
CA THR A 51 2.71 5.98 -13.08
C THR A 51 3.20 6.84 -11.92
N LYS A 52 3.60 6.22 -10.81
CA LYS A 52 4.00 6.86 -9.54
C LYS A 52 2.92 7.77 -8.96
N LYS A 53 1.66 7.40 -9.16
CA LYS A 53 0.49 8.15 -8.68
C LYS A 53 -0.34 7.32 -7.71
N ILE A 54 -1.09 8.00 -6.86
CA ILE A 54 -2.13 7.37 -6.06
C ILE A 54 -3.21 6.92 -7.02
N TYR A 55 -3.46 5.61 -7.05
CA TYR A 55 -4.53 4.99 -7.82
C TYR A 55 -5.84 5.03 -7.05
N TRP A 56 -5.79 4.81 -5.73
CA TRP A 56 -6.96 4.87 -4.86
C TRP A 56 -6.58 5.37 -3.47
N ASP A 57 -7.41 6.23 -2.87
CA ASP A 57 -7.25 6.78 -1.52
C ASP A 57 -8.61 6.69 -0.83
N LEU A 58 -8.70 5.93 0.25
CA LEU A 58 -9.97 5.64 0.91
C LEU A 58 -9.78 5.60 2.42
N THR A 59 -10.76 6.12 3.14
CA THR A 59 -10.92 5.85 4.57
C THR A 59 -12.07 4.87 4.72
N LEU A 60 -11.80 3.67 5.23
CA LEU A 60 -12.83 2.65 5.47
C LEU A 60 -13.63 3.01 6.74
N ALA A 61 -14.50 4.01 6.61
CA ALA A 61 -15.24 4.62 7.71
C ALA A 61 -16.13 3.62 8.48
N ALA A 62 -16.54 2.53 7.84
CA ALA A 62 -17.35 1.48 8.45
C ALA A 62 -16.65 0.76 9.63
N HIS A 63 -15.31 0.77 9.69
CA HIS A 63 -14.55 0.03 10.69
C HIS A 63 -14.17 0.84 11.95
N GLY A 64 -14.72 2.04 12.14
CA GLY A 64 -14.63 2.77 13.41
C GLY A 64 -13.19 3.02 13.90
N ASN A 65 -12.44 3.87 13.20
CA ASN A 65 -11.08 4.28 13.57
C ASN A 65 -10.15 3.10 13.95
N THR A 66 -10.14 2.03 13.14
CA THR A 66 -9.29 0.87 13.39
C THR A 66 -7.89 1.02 12.76
N VAL A 67 -6.97 0.14 13.14
CA VAL A 67 -5.69 -0.05 12.44
C VAL A 67 -5.86 -1.19 11.44
N ILE A 68 -5.23 -1.05 10.27
CA ILE A 68 -5.13 -2.14 9.30
C ILE A 68 -3.80 -2.87 9.54
N ASP A 69 -3.85 -4.02 10.19
CA ASP A 69 -2.66 -4.78 10.60
C ASP A 69 -2.10 -5.68 9.51
N GLN A 70 -2.94 -6.10 8.55
CA GLN A 70 -2.53 -6.99 7.47
C GLN A 70 -3.27 -6.66 6.19
N LEU A 71 -2.58 -6.87 5.06
CA LEU A 71 -3.10 -6.80 3.70
C LEU A 71 -2.39 -7.85 2.87
N ASP A 72 -3.11 -8.48 1.94
CA ASP A 72 -2.50 -9.32 0.91
C ASP A 72 -3.27 -9.28 -0.41
N PHE A 73 -2.55 -9.33 -1.52
CA PHE A 73 -3.18 -9.49 -2.84
C PHE A 73 -3.42 -10.97 -3.11
N THR A 74 -4.58 -11.29 -3.70
CA THR A 74 -4.78 -12.65 -4.19
C THR A 74 -3.75 -12.98 -5.28
N PRO A 75 -3.37 -14.26 -5.46
CA PRO A 75 -2.37 -14.64 -6.45
C PRO A 75 -2.72 -14.24 -7.89
N ASP A 76 -4.02 -14.13 -8.20
CA ASP A 76 -4.52 -13.66 -9.49
C ASP A 76 -4.61 -12.13 -9.62
N GLY A 77 -4.25 -11.39 -8.57
CA GLY A 77 -4.20 -9.93 -8.51
C GLY A 77 -5.56 -9.23 -8.53
N ARG A 78 -6.67 -9.99 -8.49
CA ARG A 78 -8.02 -9.42 -8.64
C ARG A 78 -8.58 -8.86 -7.34
N TYR A 79 -8.12 -9.34 -6.20
CA TYR A 79 -8.63 -8.93 -4.89
C TYR A 79 -7.50 -8.58 -3.94
N LEU A 80 -7.83 -7.73 -2.96
CA LEU A 80 -7.01 -7.44 -1.81
C LEU A 80 -7.81 -7.87 -0.57
N VAL A 81 -7.17 -8.60 0.34
CA VAL A 81 -7.76 -9.14 1.58
C VAL A 81 -7.03 -8.66 2.81
#